data_AF-A0A151MYU3-F1
#
_entry.id   AF-A0A151MYU3-F1
#
_cell.length_a   1.000
_cell.length_b   1.000
_cell.length_c   1.000
_cell.angle_alpha   90.00
_cell.angle_beta   90.00
_cell.angle_gamma   90.00
#
_symmetry.space_group_name_H-M   'P 1'
#
loop_
_entity.id
_entity.type
_entity.pdbx_description
1 polymer ?
#
loop_
_entity_poly.entity_id
_entity_poly.type
_entity_poly.pdbx_seq_one_letter_code
_entity_poly.pdbx_strand_id
1 'polypeptide(L)'
;MTYLASMLISYNQTDLYLKLEDVTCKFNKPCIMDVKIGQKSYDPYASAEKIHQQVSKYPLMEEIGFLVLGMRTYVSALFARL
;
A
#
# COMPACT_ATOMS: atom_id res chain seq x y z
N MET A 1 -9.17 4.87 -8.41
CA MET A 1 -9.44 5.11 -6.99
C MET A 1 -10.11 6.47 -6.88
N THR A 2 -11.39 6.49 -6.54
CA THR A 2 -12.17 7.73 -6.43
C THR A 2 -12.28 8.15 -4.96
N TYR A 3 -11.96 9.40 -4.64
CA TYR A 3 -12.23 9.99 -3.33
C TYR A 3 -13.72 10.32 -3.23
N LEU A 4 -14.38 9.86 -2.16
CA LEU A 4 -15.83 10.06 -1.99
C LEU A 4 -16.13 11.16 -0.97
N ALA A 5 -15.53 11.08 0.23
CA ALA A 5 -15.70 12.08 1.30
C ALA A 5 -14.73 11.83 2.47
N SER A 6 -14.52 12.85 3.30
CA SER A 6 -14.05 12.71 4.68
C SER A 6 -15.25 12.45 5.57
N MET A 7 -15.17 11.47 6.48
CA MET A 7 -16.30 11.03 7.31
C MET A 7 -15.91 11.00 8.79
N LEU A 8 -16.73 11.60 9.63
CA LEU A 8 -16.71 11.37 11.07
C LEU A 8 -17.61 10.17 11.36
N ILE A 9 -17.07 9.12 11.96
CA ILE A 9 -17.84 7.93 12.33
C ILE A 9 -18.21 8.05 13.81
N SER A 10 -19.51 7.98 14.11
CA SER A 10 -20.07 8.28 15.43
C SER A 10 -19.69 7.31 16.57
N TYR A 11 -18.78 6.35 16.36
CA TYR A 11 -18.45 5.34 17.37
C TYR A 11 -17.58 5.90 18.51
N ASN A 12 -16.77 6.92 18.20
CA ASN A 12 -16.09 7.82 19.13
C ASN A 12 -15.90 9.15 18.38
N GLN A 13 -16.57 10.23 18.81
CA GLN A 13 -16.74 11.51 18.07
C GLN A 13 -15.45 12.28 17.67
N THR A 14 -14.26 11.70 17.87
CA THR A 14 -12.95 12.30 17.57
C THR A 14 -12.26 11.72 16.35
N ASP A 15 -12.70 10.56 15.84
CA ASP A 15 -11.95 9.85 14.81
C ASP A 15 -12.36 10.29 13.40
N LEU A 16 -11.36 10.71 12.62
CA LEU A 16 -11.51 11.12 11.23
C LEU A 16 -11.10 10.00 10.27
N TYR A 17 -11.98 9.68 9.32
CA TYR A 17 -11.74 8.65 8.30
C TYR A 17 -11.84 9.21 6.88
N LEU A 18 -11.11 8.61 5.95
CA LEU A 18 -11.27 8.83 4.51
C LEU A 18 -12.17 7.75 3.91
N LYS A 19 -13.27 8.16 3.28
CA LYS A 19 -14.14 7.26 2.53
C LYS A 19 -13.64 7.16 1.09
N LEU A 20 -13.18 5.98 0.72
CA LEU A 20 -12.57 5.68 -0.58
C LEU A 20 -13.37 4.57 -1.28
N GLU A 21 -13.34 4.59 -2.60
CA GLU A 21 -13.87 3.49 -3.41
C GLU A 21 -13.09 2.19 -3.15
N ASP A 22 -13.80 1.06 -2.95
CA ASP A 22 -13.19 -0.26 -2.98
C ASP A 22 -12.87 -0.64 -4.43
N VAL A 23 -11.59 -0.50 -4.79
CA VAL A 23 -11.09 -0.82 -6.14
C VAL A 23 -11.17 -2.31 -6.50
N THR A 24 -11.44 -3.18 -5.52
CA THR A 24 -11.51 -4.63 -5.72
C THR A 24 -12.95 -5.16 -5.83
N CYS A 25 -13.96 -4.33 -5.54
CA CYS A 25 -15.35 -4.78 -5.38
C CYS A 25 -15.96 -5.48 -6.60
N LYS A 26 -15.48 -5.19 -7.81
CA LYS A 26 -15.99 -5.78 -9.07
C LYS A 26 -15.32 -7.10 -9.44
N PHE A 27 -14.29 -7.53 -8.70
CA PHE A 27 -13.52 -8.73 -9.00
C PHE A 27 -13.99 -9.90 -8.13
N ASN A 28 -14.29 -11.05 -8.73
CA ASN A 28 -14.68 -12.26 -7.99
C ASN A 28 -13.49 -12.88 -7.22
N LYS A 29 -12.31 -12.87 -7.85
CA LYS A 29 -11.08 -13.46 -7.30
C LYS A 29 -9.92 -12.46 -7.46
N PRO A 30 -9.94 -11.33 -6.71
CA PRO A 30 -8.98 -10.25 -6.91
C PRO A 30 -7.56 -10.72 -6.57
N CYS A 31 -6.68 -10.64 -7.57
CA CYS A 31 -5.24 -10.65 -7.35
C CYS A 31 -4.78 -9.22 -7.08
N ILE A 32 -4.08 -9.00 -5.97
CA ILE A 32 -3.70 -7.67 -5.49
C ILE A 32 -2.18 -7.67 -5.31
N MET A 33 -1.54 -6.58 -5.70
CA MET A 33 -0.15 -6.31 -5.35
C MET A 33 -0.04 -4.85 -4.92
N ASP A 34 0.60 -4.65 -3.78
CA ASP A 34 0.96 -3.32 -3.28
C ASP A 34 2.42 -3.06 -3.64
N VAL A 35 2.66 -1.99 -4.39
CA VAL A 35 3.99 -1.59 -4.84
C VAL A 35 4.21 -0.14 -4.45
N LYS A 36 5.23 0.07 -3.61
CA LYS A 36 5.74 1.40 -3.30
C LYS A 36 6.59 1.88 -4.46
N ILE A 37 6.34 3.10 -4.93
CA ILE A 37 7.03 3.71 -6.08
C ILE A 37 7.90 4.88 -5.62
N GLY A 38 9.04 5.07 -6.30
CA GLY A 38 9.94 6.21 -6.14
C GLY A 38 11.33 5.79 -5.63
N GLN A 39 12.38 6.49 -6.06
CA GLN A 39 13.75 6.20 -5.62
C GLN A 39 13.99 6.51 -4.13
N LYS A 40 13.18 7.41 -3.55
CA LYS A 40 13.25 7.81 -2.14
C LYS A 40 11.92 7.51 -1.46
N SER A 41 11.97 6.78 -0.35
CA SER A 41 10.79 6.36 0.43
C SER A 41 10.56 7.22 1.69
N TYR A 42 11.20 8.38 1.76
CA TYR A 42 11.09 9.40 2.80
C TYR A 42 10.73 10.75 2.17
N ASP A 43 10.07 11.61 2.94
CA ASP A 43 9.68 12.95 2.49
C ASP A 43 10.84 13.97 2.63
N PRO A 44 10.77 15.14 1.97
CA PRO A 44 11.83 16.16 2.01
C PRO A 44 12.14 16.74 3.40
N TYR A 45 11.23 16.58 4.36
CA TYR A 45 11.34 17.11 5.72
C TYR A 45 11.57 16.00 6.76
N ALA A 46 11.83 14.76 6.32
CA ALA A 46 12.10 13.64 7.20
C ALA A 46 13.38 13.87 8.03
N SER A 47 13.35 13.49 9.31
CA SER A 47 14.55 13.55 10.16
C SER A 47 15.65 12.62 9.66
N ALA A 48 16.90 12.88 10.04
CA ALA A 48 18.03 12.04 9.65
C ALA A 48 17.84 10.57 10.07
N GLU A 49 17.27 10.33 11.25
CA GLU A 49 16.96 8.99 11.75
C GLU A 49 15.90 8.32 10.88
N LYS A 50 14.86 9.07 10.47
CA LYS A 50 13.81 8.54 9.61
C LYS A 50 14.33 8.19 8.22
N ILE A 51 15.19 9.04 7.65
CA ILE A 51 15.86 8.79 6.37
C ILE A 51 16.68 7.51 6.48
N HIS A 52 17.54 7.40 7.49
CA HIS A 52 18.39 6.22 7.69
C HIS A 52 17.56 4.93 7.84
N GLN A 53 16.47 4.97 8.62
CA GLN A 53 15.56 3.84 8.77
C GLN A 53 14.85 3.45 7.46
N GLN A 54 14.50 4.41 6.60
CA GLN A 54 13.82 4.11 5.34
C GLN A 54 14.79 3.57 4.28
N VAL A 55 16.00 4.12 4.20
CA VAL A 55 17.05 3.65 3.28
C VAL A 55 17.51 2.24 3.67
N SER A 56 17.75 1.98 4.95
CA SER A 56 18.19 0.67 5.43
C SER A 56 17.17 -0.45 5.23
N LYS A 57 15.86 -0.14 5.19
CA LYS A 57 14.80 -1.13 4.92
C LYS A 57 14.89 -1.74 3.53
N TYR A 58 15.26 -0.94 2.53
CA TYR A 58 15.41 -1.41 1.16
C TYR A 58 16.42 -0.53 0.41
N PRO A 59 17.73 -0.82 0.54
CA PRO A 59 18.77 0.01 -0.05
C PRO A 59 18.67 0.13 -1.58
N LEU A 60 18.13 -0.90 -2.23
CA LEU A 60 17.93 -0.94 -3.68
C LEU A 60 16.81 0.00 -4.17
N MET A 61 16.07 0.67 -3.28
CA MET A 61 15.03 1.61 -3.67
C MET A 61 15.58 2.71 -4.59
N GLU A 62 16.79 3.21 -4.31
CA GLU A 62 17.41 4.30 -5.08
C GLU A 62 17.74 3.90 -6.53
N GLU A 63 18.12 2.64 -6.74
CA GLU A 63 18.47 2.11 -8.07
C GLU A 63 17.24 1.60 -8.83
N ILE A 64 16.42 0.77 -8.18
CA ILE A 64 15.26 0.10 -8.81
C ILE A 64 14.05 1.03 -8.92
N GLY A 65 13.86 1.94 -7.96
CA GLY A 65 12.77 2.90 -7.95
C GLY A 65 11.39 2.34 -7.57
N PHE A 66 11.31 1.08 -7.13
CA PHE A 66 10.09 0.51 -6.56
C PHE A 66 10.39 -0.61 -5.56
N LEU A 67 9.39 -0.94 -4.73
CA LEU A 67 9.42 -2.03 -3.77
C LEU A 67 8.05 -2.69 -3.69
N VAL A 68 8.00 -4.02 -3.90
CA VAL A 68 6.79 -4.81 -3.63
C VAL A 68 6.60 -4.93 -2.12
N LEU A 69 5.50 -4.38 -1.60
CA LEU A 69 5.16 -4.42 -0.17
C LEU A 69 4.40 -5.69 0.20
N GLY A 70 3.63 -6.23 -0.73
CA GLY A 70 2.88 -7.46 -0.54
C GLY A 70 2.06 -7.81 -1.76
N MET A 71 1.71 -9.08 -1.88
CA MET A 71 0.83 -9.56 -2.93
C MET A 71 -0.12 -10.64 -2.41
N ARG A 72 -1.31 -10.70 -2.98
CA ARG A 72 -2.30 -11.75 -2.78
C ARG A 72 -2.75 -12.23 -4.15
N THR A 73 -2.47 -13.50 -4.47
CA THR A 73 -2.85 -14.09 -5.74
C THR A 73 -3.89 -15.18 -5.52
N TYR A 74 -4.92 -15.20 -6.36
CA TYR A 74 -5.79 -16.37 -6.43
C TYR A 74 -5.09 -17.48 -7.24
N VAL A 75 -4.85 -18.62 -6.61
CA VAL A 75 -4.36 -19.83 -7.27
C VAL A 75 -5.52 -20.81 -7.38
N SER A 76 -5.87 -21.21 -8.60
CA SER A 76 -6.89 -22.25 -8.81
C SER A 76 -6.37 -23.58 -8.28
N ALA A 77 -7.25 -24.37 -7.65
CA ALA A 77 -6.92 -25.69 -7.12
C ALA A 77 -6.31 -26.65 -8.17
N LEU A 78 -6.55 -26.40 -9.46
CA LEU A 78 -5.94 -27.15 -10.57
C LEU A 78 -4.41 -26.96 -10.66
N PHE A 79 -3.90 -25.80 -10.25
CA PHE A 79 -2.46 -25.47 -10.30
C PHE A 79 -1.73 -25.73 -8.97
N ALA A 80 -2.44 -26.05 -7.89
CA ALA A 80 -1.86 -26.36 -6.59
C ALA A 80 -1.44 -27.85 -6.42
N ARG A 81 -1.52 -28.64 -7.50
CA ARG A 81 -1.24 -30.09 -7.51
C ARG A 81 -0.09 -30.49 -8.46
N LEU A 82 0.69 -29.52 -8.94
CA LEU A 82 1.97 -29.73 -9.62
C LEU A 82 3.09 -29.33 -8.66
#